data_AF-A0A2S9FR04-F1
#
_entry.id   AF-A0A2S9FR04-F1
#
_cell.length_a   1.000
_cell.length_b   1.000
_cell.length_c   1.000
_cell.angle_alpha   90.00
_cell.angle_beta   90.00
_cell.angle_gamma   90.00
#
_symmetry.space_group_name_H-M   'P 1'
#
loop_
_entity.id
_entity.type
_entity.pdbx_description
1 polymer ?
#
loop_
_entity_poly.entity_id
_entity_poly.type
_entity_poly.pdbx_seq_one_letter_code
_entity_poly.pdbx_strand_id
1 'polypeptide(L)'
;AGVRVAPSTYYANKARTPSARACRDAVIGPALQTLWEDNYRVYGARKLWKAAQRAGHDIGRDQVARHMRAAGITGVRRGKRVRTTKPDPAAARHPDLVGRD
;
A
#
# COMPACT_ATOMS: atom_id res chain seq x y z
N ALA A 1 9.72 -27.13 -8.20
CA ALA A 1 9.26 -27.91 -7.03
C ALA A 1 7.96 -27.30 -6.52
N GLY A 2 6.88 -28.08 -6.39
CA GLY A 2 5.60 -27.59 -5.86
C GLY A 2 5.68 -27.29 -4.36
N VAL A 3 4.88 -26.34 -3.89
CA VAL A 3 4.78 -26.02 -2.47
C VAL A 3 4.06 -27.17 -1.77
N ARG A 4 4.69 -27.79 -0.75
CA ARG A 4 4.06 -28.83 0.08
C ARG A 4 3.09 -28.18 1.06
N VAL A 5 1.80 -28.15 0.73
CA VAL A 5 0.71 -27.66 1.58
C VAL A 5 -0.19 -28.85 1.95
N ALA A 6 -0.58 -28.97 3.22
CA ALA A 6 -1.53 -30.00 3.65
C ALA A 6 -2.88 -29.85 2.92
N PRO A 7 -3.50 -30.93 2.41
CA PRO A 7 -4.77 -30.85 1.68
C PRO A 7 -5.89 -30.12 2.45
N SER A 8 -5.99 -30.34 3.76
CA SER A 8 -6.95 -29.65 4.63
C SER A 8 -6.75 -28.12 4.64
N THR A 9 -5.50 -27.66 4.66
CA THR A 9 -5.15 -26.23 4.61
C THR A 9 -5.53 -25.62 3.26
N TYR A 10 -5.29 -26.34 2.17
CA TYR A 10 -5.69 -25.91 0.83
C TYR A 10 -7.20 -25.73 0.73
N TYR A 11 -7.99 -26.74 1.11
CA TYR A 11 -9.45 -26.66 1.00
C TYR A 11 -10.05 -25.65 1.99
N ALA A 12 -9.49 -25.52 3.20
CA ALA A 12 -9.91 -24.50 4.15
C ALA A 12 -9.67 -23.08 3.60
N ASN A 13 -8.55 -22.84 2.93
CA ASN A 13 -8.27 -21.55 2.29
C ASN A 13 -9.19 -21.32 1.09
N LYS A 14 -9.36 -22.33 0.23
CA LYS A 14 -10.21 -22.27 -0.97
C LYS A 14 -11.66 -21.93 -0.65
N ALA A 15 -12.20 -22.46 0.46
CA ALA A 15 -13.57 -22.20 0.89
C ALA A 15 -13.71 -20.95 1.78
N ARG A 16 -12.61 -20.31 2.19
CA ARG A 16 -12.65 -19.17 3.12
C ARG A 16 -13.30 -17.97 2.45
N THR A 17 -14.34 -17.43 3.08
CA THR A 17 -14.99 -16.19 2.65
C THR A 17 -14.08 -14.98 2.87
N PRO A 18 -14.30 -13.87 2.13
CA PRO A 18 -13.53 -12.64 2.35
C PRO A 18 -13.63 -12.18 3.80
N SER A 19 -12.49 -11.76 4.38
CA SER A 19 -12.48 -11.17 5.72
C SER A 19 -13.30 -9.87 5.77
N ALA A 20 -13.79 -9.50 6.96
CA ALA A 20 -14.50 -8.23 7.16
C ALA A 20 -13.72 -7.01 6.63
N ARG A 21 -12.38 -7.04 6.77
CA ARG A 21 -11.49 -6.02 6.21
C ARG A 21 -11.55 -6.02 4.68
N ALA A 22 -11.46 -7.18 4.04
CA ALA A 22 -11.54 -7.28 2.58
C ALA A 22 -12.88 -6.77 2.04
N CYS A 23 -13.98 -7.08 2.72
CA CYS A 23 -15.30 -6.54 2.38
C CYS A 23 -15.35 -5.01 2.53
N ARG A 24 -14.85 -4.45 3.64
CA ARG A 24 -14.78 -2.99 3.83
C ARG A 24 -13.89 -2.33 2.76
N ASP A 25 -12.77 -2.95 2.44
CA ASP A 25 -11.82 -2.44 1.46
C ASP A 25 -12.40 -2.41 0.05
N ALA A 26 -13.23 -3.39 -0.31
CA ALA A 26 -13.93 -3.44 -1.58
C ALA A 26 -14.93 -2.29 -1.77
N VAL A 27 -15.44 -1.73 -0.67
CA VAL A 27 -16.34 -0.55 -0.69
C VAL A 27 -15.53 0.75 -0.66
N ILE A 28 -14.55 0.85 0.22
CA ILE A 28 -13.80 2.10 0.43
C ILE A 28 -12.80 2.38 -0.71
N GLY A 29 -12.21 1.34 -1.30
CA GLY A 29 -11.27 1.48 -2.41
C GLY A 29 -11.82 2.29 -3.58
N PRO A 30 -12.97 1.88 -4.17
CA PRO A 30 -13.62 2.62 -5.25
C PRO A 30 -14.00 4.05 -4.85
N ALA A 31 -14.54 4.26 -3.65
CA ALA A 31 -14.91 5.60 -3.18
C ALA A 31 -13.70 6.55 -3.10
N LEU A 32 -12.56 6.06 -2.62
CA LEU A 32 -11.31 6.83 -2.60
C LEU A 32 -10.76 7.10 -4.01
N GLN A 33 -10.96 6.17 -4.95
CA GLN A 33 -10.54 6.36 -6.34
C GLN A 33 -11.38 7.45 -7.02
N THR A 34 -12.71 7.39 -6.92
CA THR A 34 -13.60 8.44 -7.42
C THR A 34 -13.24 9.79 -6.83
N LEU A 35 -13.08 9.87 -5.51
CA LEU A 35 -12.69 11.12 -4.86
C LEU A 35 -11.32 11.65 -5.32
N TRP A 36 -10.38 10.76 -5.63
CA TRP A 36 -9.08 11.15 -6.20
C TRP A 36 -9.22 11.66 -7.63
N GLU A 37 -10.06 11.04 -8.45
CA GLU A 37 -10.37 11.47 -9.83
C GLU A 37 -11.07 12.84 -9.83
N ASP A 38 -12.08 13.03 -8.99
CA ASP A 38 -12.80 14.30 -8.81
C ASP A 38 -11.87 15.44 -8.36
N ASN A 39 -10.80 15.11 -7.64
CA ASN A 39 -9.77 16.06 -7.20
C ASN A 39 -8.57 16.12 -8.17
N TYR A 40 -8.85 15.96 -9.47
CA TYR A 40 -7.89 16.07 -10.57
C TYR A 40 -6.65 15.19 -10.42
N ARG A 41 -6.77 14.08 -9.68
CA ARG A 41 -5.67 13.14 -9.43
C ARG A 41 -4.48 13.75 -8.67
N VAL A 42 -4.64 14.94 -8.09
CA VAL A 42 -3.55 15.66 -7.41
C VAL A 42 -3.34 15.17 -5.97
N TYR A 43 -4.38 14.63 -5.33
CA TYR A 43 -4.35 14.36 -3.90
C TYR A 43 -3.52 13.13 -3.55
N GLY A 44 -2.50 13.34 -2.72
CA GLY A 44 -1.79 12.27 -2.02
C GLY A 44 -2.54 11.80 -0.77
N ALA A 45 -2.03 10.74 -0.12
CA ALA A 45 -2.69 10.08 1.02
C ALA A 45 -3.20 11.06 2.11
N ARG A 46 -2.41 12.07 2.48
CA ARG A 46 -2.81 13.06 3.49
C ARG A 46 -4.01 13.91 3.06
N LYS A 47 -4.03 14.39 1.81
CA LYS A 47 -5.12 15.24 1.30
C LYS A 47 -6.37 14.40 1.02
N LEU A 48 -6.18 13.23 0.41
CA LEU A 48 -7.26 12.30 0.12
C LEU A 48 -7.93 11.78 1.40
N TRP A 49 -7.16 11.53 2.47
CA TRP A 49 -7.71 11.22 3.80
C TRP A 49 -8.62 12.31 4.34
N LYS A 50 -8.17 13.57 4.30
CA LYS A 50 -9.00 14.69 4.76
C LYS A 50 -10.24 14.89 3.88
N ALA A 51 -10.13 14.64 2.57
CA ALA A 51 -11.27 14.68 1.67
C ALA A 51 -12.27 13.56 1.98
N ALA A 52 -11.78 12.33 2.21
CA ALA A 52 -12.59 11.18 2.54
C ALA A 52 -13.35 11.38 3.86
N GLN A 53 -12.70 11.94 4.88
CA GLN A 53 -13.36 12.29 6.14
C GLN A 53 -14.49 13.32 5.95
N ARG A 54 -14.28 14.32 5.08
CA ARG A 54 -15.31 15.33 4.75
C ARG A 54 -16.45 14.74 3.93
N ALA A 55 -16.18 13.71 3.13
CA ALA A 55 -17.17 12.92 2.42
C ALA A 55 -17.89 11.90 3.32
N GLY A 56 -17.61 11.87 4.63
CA GLY A 56 -18.27 11.00 5.60
C GLY A 56 -17.66 9.60 5.75
N HIS A 57 -16.51 9.33 5.11
CA HIS A 57 -15.82 8.06 5.30
C HIS A 57 -14.96 8.07 6.56
N ASP A 58 -15.29 7.20 7.52
CA ASP A 58 -14.44 6.90 8.67
C ASP A 58 -13.26 6.02 8.23
N ILE A 59 -12.14 6.66 7.88
CA ILE A 59 -10.92 5.97 7.48
C ILE A 59 -9.67 6.74 7.94
N GLY A 60 -8.67 6.00 8.42
CA GLY A 60 -7.39 6.56 8.83
C GLY A 60 -6.44 6.87 7.66
N ARG A 61 -5.53 7.82 7.86
CA ARG A 61 -4.51 8.22 6.86
C ARG A 61 -3.74 7.04 6.25
N ASP A 62 -3.30 6.11 7.08
CA ASP A 62 -2.46 4.99 6.64
C ASP A 62 -3.27 3.90 5.92
N GLN A 63 -4.57 3.81 6.25
CA GLN A 63 -5.51 2.99 5.49
C GLN A 63 -5.67 3.57 4.09
N VAL A 64 -5.88 4.88 3.94
CA VAL A 64 -5.91 5.56 2.63
C VAL A 64 -4.61 5.32 1.86
N ALA A 65 -3.44 5.49 2.50
CA ALA A 65 -2.15 5.24 1.86
C ALA A 65 -2.00 3.78 1.37
N ARG A 66 -2.59 2.82 2.07
CA ARG A 66 -2.63 1.41 1.66
C ARG A 66 -3.58 1.21 0.47
N HIS A 67 -4.77 1.79 0.48
CA HIS A 67 -5.69 1.73 -0.67
C HIS A 67 -5.08 2.36 -1.91
N MET A 68 -4.44 3.52 -1.77
CA MET A 68 -3.73 4.18 -2.87
C MET A 68 -2.66 3.26 -3.48
N ARG A 69 -1.86 2.57 -2.64
CA ARG A 69 -0.87 1.58 -3.11
C ARG A 69 -1.52 0.40 -3.83
N ALA A 70 -2.60 -0.15 -3.27
CA ALA A 70 -3.31 -1.29 -3.87
C ALA A 70 -3.94 -0.93 -5.23
N ALA A 71 -4.43 0.30 -5.38
CA ALA A 71 -5.03 0.81 -6.61
C ALA A 71 -4.00 1.43 -7.59
N GLY A 72 -2.72 1.53 -7.22
CA GLY A 72 -1.69 2.15 -8.05
C GLY A 72 -1.82 3.67 -8.22
N ILE A 73 -2.71 4.33 -7.47
CA ILE A 73 -2.91 5.78 -7.55
C ILE A 73 -1.94 6.53 -6.64
N THR A 74 -1.49 7.68 -7.08
CA THR A 74 -0.55 8.52 -6.32
C THR A 74 -0.94 9.98 -6.41
N GLY A 75 -0.56 10.77 -5.41
CA GLY A 75 -0.71 12.22 -5.47
C GLY A 75 0.41 12.85 -6.27
N VAL A 76 0.10 13.95 -6.95
CA VAL A 76 1.09 14.74 -7.69
C VAL A 76 2.14 15.31 -6.73
N ARG A 77 3.41 15.17 -7.10
CA ARG A 77 4.54 15.82 -6.44
C ARG A 77 5.18 16.78 -7.42
N ARG A 78 5.48 18.01 -6.98
CA ARG A 78 6.28 18.96 -7.77
C ARG A 78 7.76 18.59 -7.63
N GLY A 79 8.50 18.67 -8.73
CA GLY A 79 9.94 18.41 -8.78
C GLY A 79 10.32 16.98 -9.16
N LYS A 80 11.57 16.83 -9.61
CA LYS A 80 12.17 15.53 -9.96
C LYS A 80 12.54 14.78 -8.69
N ARG A 81 12.27 13.47 -8.63
CA ARG A 81 12.88 12.61 -7.61
C ARG A 81 14.40 12.56 -7.87
N VAL A 82 15.17 13.34 -7.14
CA VAL A 82 16.63 13.30 -7.20
C VAL A 82 17.11 12.15 -6.32
N ARG A 83 17.76 11.17 -6.95
CA ARG A 83 18.49 10.12 -6.24
C ARG A 83 19.96 10.52 -6.28
N THR A 84 20.44 11.14 -5.21
CA THR A 84 21.82 11.66 -5.09
C THR A 84 22.85 10.53 -5.12
N THR A 85 22.49 9.35 -4.61
CA THR A 85 23.42 8.23 -4.45
C THR A 85 22.89 7.00 -5.19
N LYS A 86 23.73 6.41 -6.05
CA LYS A 86 23.52 5.05 -6.57
C LYS A 86 24.46 4.13 -5.78
N PRO A 87 23.94 3.14 -5.04
CA PRO A 87 24.80 2.20 -4.34
C PRO A 87 25.57 1.37 -5.39
N ASP A 88 26.87 1.26 -5.18
CA ASP A 88 27.73 0.35 -5.93
C ASP A 88 27.70 -1.02 -5.23
N PRO A 89 27.18 -2.08 -5.89
CA PRO A 89 27.16 -3.43 -5.33
C PRO A 89 28.57 -3.99 -5.07
N ALA A 90 29.59 -3.47 -5.77
CA ALA A 90 30.98 -3.90 -5.62
C ALA A 90 31.75 -3.13 -4.54
N ALA A 91 31.16 -2.07 -3.96
CA ALA A 91 31.79 -1.33 -2.88
C ALA A 91 31.93 -2.20 -1.62
N ALA A 92 33.10 -2.14 -0.98
CA ALA A 92 33.35 -2.83 0.27
C ALA A 92 32.31 -2.40 1.33
N ARG A 93 31.69 -3.40 1.98
CA ARG A 93 30.82 -3.12 3.13
C ARG A 93 31.68 -2.65 4.29
N HIS A 94 31.17 -1.69 5.06
CA HIS A 94 31.80 -1.30 6.30
C HIS A 94 31.88 -2.52 7.24
N PRO A 95 33.00 -2.73 7.96
CA PRO A 95 33.14 -3.86 8.88
C PRO A 95 32.07 -3.82 9.97
N ASP A 96 31.57 -4.99 10.39
CA ASP A 96 30.66 -5.10 11.54
C ASP A 96 31.44 -5.02 12.84
N LEU A 97 31.40 -3.85 13.47
CA LEU A 97 32.12 -3.58 14.72
C LEU A 97 31.49 -4.26 15.96
N VAL A 98 30.33 -4.90 15.81
CA VAL A 98 29.57 -5.50 16.92
C VAL A 98 29.63 -7.04 16.91
N GLY A 99 30.25 -7.64 15.88
CA GLY A 99 30.48 -9.09 15.79
C GLY A 99 29.20 -9.92 15.90
N ARG A 100 28.22 -9.68 15.03
CA ARG A 100 26.91 -10.37 15.09
C ARG A 100 26.87 -11.76 14.42
N ASP A 101 28.02 -12.36 14.15
CA ASP A 101 28.15 -13.69 13.56
C ASP A 101 28.23 -14.80 14.62
#